data_AF-A0A944U2W4-F1
#
_entry.id   AF-A0A944U2W4-F1
#
_cell.length_a   1.000
_cell.length_b   1.000
_cell.length_c   1.000
_cell.angle_alpha   90.00
_cell.angle_beta   90.00
_cell.angle_gamma   90.00
#
_symmetry.space_group_name_H-M   'P 1'
#
loop_
_entity.id
_entity.type
_entity.pdbx_description
1 polymer ?
#
loop_
_entity_poly.entity_id
_entity_poly.type
_entity_poly.pdbx_seq_one_letter_code
_entity_poly.pdbx_strand_id
1 'polypeptide(L)'
;MNHLLLITIAAVVLVGCETTQVNVETKKVSARKPTRVLFIGNSFTYWHEGLWEQLKILSDSMDPKLGYRTSRVVKGGASLEVMWKETKASEVIAKGGWDVVVLQEDIPETTMDSFRTYSRMFVKAVREVGARPILFMAWEYDRLGWISMHEIAKAHKDMSRE
;
A
#
# COMPACT_ATOMS: atom_id res chain seq x y z
N MET A 1 20.72 -75.63 -21.73
CA MET A 1 21.50 -75.13 -22.87
C MET A 1 21.40 -73.61 -22.85
N ASN A 2 22.42 -72.92 -22.35
CA ASN A 2 23.40 -72.16 -23.15
C ASN A 2 22.72 -70.93 -23.82
N HIS A 3 23.06 -69.67 -23.57
CA HIS A 3 24.38 -69.08 -23.37
C HIS A 3 24.35 -67.74 -22.60
N LEU A 4 25.48 -67.52 -21.92
CA LEU A 4 26.09 -66.28 -21.46
C LEU A 4 26.05 -65.14 -22.50
N LEU A 5 25.74 -63.91 -22.08
CA LEU A 5 26.36 -62.71 -22.68
C LEU A 5 26.50 -61.60 -21.62
N LEU A 6 27.74 -61.37 -21.20
CA LEU A 6 28.17 -60.24 -20.39
C LEU A 6 28.18 -58.97 -21.26
N ILE A 7 27.49 -57.92 -20.81
CA ILE A 7 27.73 -56.55 -21.30
C ILE A 7 28.05 -55.69 -20.08
N THR A 8 29.33 -55.32 -19.98
CA THR A 8 29.86 -54.30 -19.08
C THR A 8 29.26 -52.93 -19.43
N ILE A 9 28.43 -52.38 -18.55
CA ILE A 9 27.98 -50.98 -18.64
C ILE A 9 28.95 -50.14 -17.80
N ALA A 10 29.68 -49.26 -18.47
CA ALA A 10 30.53 -48.25 -17.83
C ALA A 10 29.66 -47.31 -16.99
N ALA A 11 29.93 -47.24 -15.68
CA ALA A 11 29.27 -46.31 -14.78
C ALA A 11 29.75 -44.88 -15.05
N VAL A 12 28.88 -44.05 -15.61
CA VAL A 12 29.08 -42.59 -15.69
C VAL A 12 28.90 -42.03 -14.29
N VAL A 13 29.97 -41.49 -13.71
CA VAL A 13 29.92 -40.80 -12.42
C VAL A 13 29.26 -39.43 -12.63
N LEU A 14 27.99 -39.33 -12.25
CA LEU A 14 27.28 -38.06 -12.12
C LEU A 14 27.83 -37.31 -10.90
N VAL A 15 28.63 -36.28 -11.15
CA VAL A 15 29.01 -35.30 -10.13
C VAL A 15 27.75 -34.51 -9.77
N GLY A 16 27.14 -34.86 -8.64
CA GLY A 16 26.01 -34.14 -8.07
C GLY A 16 26.46 -32.75 -7.60
N CYS A 17 25.77 -31.71 -8.08
CA CYS A 17 25.90 -30.36 -7.55
C CYS A 17 25.16 -30.32 -6.20
N GLU A 18 25.90 -30.25 -5.09
CA GLU A 18 25.30 -30.00 -3.78
C GLU A 18 24.78 -28.56 -3.73
N THR A 19 23.47 -28.40 -3.90
CA THR A 19 22.79 -27.15 -3.54
C THR A 19 22.75 -27.03 -2.03
N THR A 20 23.57 -26.14 -1.48
CA THR A 20 23.47 -25.65 -0.11
C THR A 20 22.14 -24.91 0.06
N GLN A 21 21.17 -25.55 0.72
CA GLN A 21 19.96 -24.88 1.17
C GLN A 21 20.30 -23.97 2.34
N VAL A 22 20.33 -22.65 2.09
CA VAL A 22 20.37 -21.65 3.14
C VAL A 22 19.01 -21.64 3.84
N ASN A 23 18.94 -22.22 5.02
CA ASN A 23 17.74 -22.18 5.85
C ASN A 23 17.61 -20.78 6.47
N VAL A 24 16.93 -19.88 5.78
CA VAL A 24 16.56 -18.58 6.34
C VAL A 24 15.39 -18.81 7.30
N GLU A 25 15.70 -18.93 8.60
CA GLU A 25 14.70 -18.80 9.66
C GLU A 25 14.07 -17.40 9.56
N THR A 26 12.98 -17.31 8.81
CA THR A 26 12.11 -16.14 8.80
C THR A 26 11.43 -16.08 10.16
N LYS A 27 12.02 -15.30 11.07
CA LYS A 27 11.37 -14.91 12.32
C LYS A 27 10.04 -14.26 11.95
N LYS A 28 8.96 -15.03 12.05
CA LYS A 28 7.59 -14.62 11.75
C LYS A 28 7.17 -13.64 12.83
N VAL A 29 7.59 -12.38 12.71
CA VAL A 29 7.02 -11.28 13.48
C VAL A 29 5.55 -11.29 13.11
N SER A 30 4.70 -11.73 14.04
CA SER A 30 3.26 -11.67 13.91
C SER A 30 2.87 -10.20 13.84
N ALA A 31 2.92 -9.63 12.63
CA ALA A 31 2.38 -8.31 12.36
C ALA A 31 0.91 -8.34 12.77
N ARG A 32 0.56 -7.54 13.79
CA ARG A 32 -0.82 -7.44 14.25
C ARG A 32 -1.69 -7.11 13.04
N LYS A 33 -2.75 -7.89 12.82
CA LYS A 33 -3.69 -7.60 11.74
C LYS A 33 -4.23 -6.17 11.94
N PRO A 34 -4.22 -5.31 10.90
CA PRO A 34 -4.75 -3.97 11.04
C PRO A 34 -6.25 -4.04 11.33
N THR A 35 -6.71 -3.19 12.24
CA THR A 35 -8.11 -3.13 12.69
C THR A 35 -8.70 -1.74 12.56
N ARG A 36 -7.88 -0.67 12.61
CA ARG A 36 -8.31 0.72 12.55
C ARG A 36 -7.72 1.44 11.35
N VAL A 37 -8.57 1.91 10.46
CA VAL A 37 -8.19 2.58 9.21
C VAL A 37 -8.75 4.00 9.17
N LEU A 38 -7.89 4.98 8.96
CA LEU A 38 -8.28 6.37 8.75
C LEU A 38 -8.16 6.73 7.27
N PHE A 39 -9.19 7.34 6.70
CA PHE A 39 -9.17 7.87 5.33
C PHE A 39 -9.03 9.39 5.35
N ILE A 40 -8.11 9.94 4.59
CA ILE A 40 -7.88 11.37 4.41
C ILE A 40 -7.89 11.65 2.91
N GLY A 41 -8.77 12.55 2.49
CA GLY A 41 -8.86 12.92 1.07
C GLY A 41 -10.07 13.76 0.74
N ASN A 42 -10.44 13.77 -0.53
CA ASN A 42 -11.45 14.66 -1.05
C ASN A 42 -12.71 13.92 -1.53
N SER A 43 -13.39 14.49 -2.52
CA SER A 43 -14.58 13.95 -3.14
C SER A 43 -14.40 12.53 -3.67
N PHE A 44 -13.20 12.12 -4.08
CA PHE A 44 -12.91 10.73 -4.48
C PHE A 44 -12.90 9.77 -3.30
N THR A 45 -12.73 10.30 -2.09
CA THR A 45 -12.83 9.53 -0.86
C THR A 45 -14.26 9.47 -0.32
N TYR A 46 -15.07 10.54 -0.46
CA TYR A 46 -16.39 10.62 0.19
C TYR A 46 -17.62 10.43 -0.68
N TRP A 47 -17.52 10.58 -2.01
CA TRP A 47 -18.66 10.31 -2.88
C TRP A 47 -19.06 8.83 -2.81
N HIS A 48 -20.30 8.54 -3.20
CA HIS A 48 -20.88 7.19 -3.16
C HIS A 48 -20.79 6.55 -1.77
N GLU A 49 -21.22 7.29 -0.75
CA GLU A 49 -21.25 6.87 0.67
C GLU A 49 -19.86 6.68 1.31
N GLY A 50 -18.79 6.87 0.54
CA GLY A 50 -17.42 6.98 1.01
C GLY A 50 -16.68 5.65 1.13
N LEU A 51 -15.41 5.66 0.71
CA LEU A 51 -14.57 4.45 0.66
C LEU A 51 -14.36 3.80 2.04
N TRP A 52 -14.42 4.58 3.12
CA TRP A 52 -14.30 4.07 4.48
C TRP A 52 -15.50 3.19 4.86
N GLU A 53 -16.70 3.50 4.38
CA GLU A 53 -17.91 2.74 4.67
C GLU A 53 -17.94 1.47 3.83
N GLN A 54 -17.63 1.59 2.54
CA GLN A 54 -17.51 0.44 1.63
C GLN A 54 -16.48 -0.57 2.14
N LEU A 55 -15.30 -0.11 2.59
CA LEU A 55 -14.30 -0.99 3.19
C LEU A 55 -14.82 -1.66 4.47
N LYS A 56 -15.55 -0.94 5.32
CA LYS A 56 -16.14 -1.49 6.53
C LYS A 56 -17.12 -2.61 6.19
N ILE A 57 -18.08 -2.36 5.30
CA ILE A 57 -19.08 -3.32 4.85
C ILE A 57 -18.41 -4.59 4.31
N LEU A 58 -17.45 -4.44 3.38
CA LEU A 58 -16.71 -5.56 2.81
C LEU A 58 -15.95 -6.35 3.88
N SER A 59 -15.29 -5.66 4.82
CA SER A 59 -14.55 -6.31 5.90
C SER A 59 -15.46 -7.07 6.87
N ASP A 60 -16.70 -6.59 7.03
CA ASP A 60 -17.71 -7.17 7.91
C ASP A 60 -18.40 -8.38 7.27
N SER A 61 -18.42 -8.46 5.94
CA SER A 61 -19.06 -9.54 5.17
C SER A 61 -18.14 -10.72 4.81
N MET A 62 -16.84 -10.64 5.12
CA MET A 62 -15.87 -11.71 4.86
C MET A 62 -16.00 -12.88 5.84
N ASP A 63 -15.52 -14.06 5.43
CA ASP A 63 -15.36 -15.25 6.29
C ASP A 63 -13.91 -15.79 6.24
N PRO A 64 -13.12 -15.72 7.33
CA PRO A 64 -13.48 -15.09 8.59
C PRO A 64 -13.58 -13.57 8.46
N LYS A 65 -14.47 -12.97 9.25
CA LYS A 65 -14.66 -11.51 9.31
C LYS A 65 -13.36 -10.79 9.64
N LEU A 66 -13.03 -9.77 8.84
CA LEU A 66 -11.87 -8.90 9.09
C LEU A 66 -12.20 -7.78 10.08
N GLY A 67 -13.45 -7.27 10.06
CA GLY A 67 -14.00 -6.40 11.11
C GLY A 67 -13.28 -5.07 11.28
N TYR A 68 -12.94 -4.40 10.18
CA TYR A 68 -12.24 -3.12 10.22
C TYR A 68 -13.13 -2.03 10.81
N ARG A 69 -12.55 -1.22 11.70
CA ARG A 69 -13.11 0.04 12.17
C ARG A 69 -12.52 1.15 11.31
N THR A 70 -13.37 1.91 10.64
CA THR A 70 -12.94 2.95 9.73
C THR A 70 -13.34 4.33 10.25
N SER A 71 -12.58 5.36 9.87
CA SER A 71 -12.88 6.77 10.14
C SER A 71 -12.38 7.63 8.98
N ARG A 72 -12.70 8.93 9.00
CA ARG A 72 -12.36 9.85 7.92
C ARG A 72 -12.06 11.27 8.37
N VAL A 73 -11.28 11.98 7.56
CA VAL A 73 -11.22 13.44 7.48
C VAL A 73 -11.28 13.81 6.01
N VAL A 74 -12.32 14.52 5.58
CA VAL A 74 -12.53 14.81 4.15
C VAL A 74 -12.94 16.24 3.88
N LYS A 75 -12.53 16.78 2.73
CA LYS A 75 -12.92 18.11 2.22
C LYS A 75 -13.01 18.10 0.69
N GLY A 76 -14.11 18.60 0.13
CA GLY A 76 -14.32 18.63 -1.32
C GLY A 76 -13.23 19.42 -2.05
N GLY A 77 -12.73 18.87 -3.17
CA GLY A 77 -11.67 19.48 -3.99
C GLY A 77 -10.32 19.65 -3.30
N ALA A 78 -10.12 19.13 -2.09
CA ALA A 78 -8.87 19.33 -1.36
C ALA A 78 -7.74 18.47 -1.93
N SER A 79 -6.59 19.08 -2.18
CA SER A 79 -5.31 18.38 -2.31
C SER A 79 -4.74 18.01 -0.93
N LEU A 80 -3.66 17.24 -0.87
CA LEU A 80 -2.98 16.97 0.41
C LEU A 80 -2.48 18.26 1.07
N GLU A 81 -2.11 19.28 0.31
CA GLU A 81 -1.79 20.61 0.84
C GLU A 81 -2.95 21.20 1.64
N VAL A 82 -4.13 21.23 1.04
CA VAL A 82 -5.35 21.75 1.68
C VAL A 82 -5.72 20.89 2.87
N MET A 83 -5.61 19.56 2.76
CA MET A 83 -5.87 18.65 3.88
C MET A 83 -4.92 18.94 5.05
N TRP A 84 -3.64 19.22 4.78
CA TRP A 84 -2.65 19.53 5.82
C TRP A 84 -2.89 20.89 6.49
N LYS A 85 -3.14 21.92 5.69
CA LYS A 85 -3.22 23.32 6.16
C LYS A 85 -4.57 23.71 6.72
N GLU A 86 -5.65 23.16 6.19
CA GLU A 86 -7.00 23.70 6.38
C GLU A 86 -7.99 22.68 6.98
N THR A 87 -7.51 21.52 7.42
CA THR A 87 -8.35 20.51 8.07
C THR A 87 -7.70 19.99 9.34
N LYS A 88 -8.44 19.14 10.08
CA LYS A 88 -7.95 18.50 11.30
C LYS A 88 -7.18 17.20 11.02
N ALA A 89 -6.76 16.94 9.77
CA ALA A 89 -6.13 15.69 9.38
C ALA A 89 -4.88 15.37 10.22
N SER A 90 -3.97 16.35 10.35
CA SER A 90 -2.76 16.23 11.17
C SER A 90 -3.07 16.00 12.65
N GLU A 91 -4.03 16.74 13.22
CA GLU A 91 -4.49 16.55 14.61
C GLU A 91 -5.08 15.16 14.85
N VAL A 92 -5.89 14.65 13.92
CA VAL A 92 -6.53 13.33 14.02
C VAL A 92 -5.49 12.21 13.88
N ILE A 93 -4.48 12.38 13.03
CA ILE A 93 -3.34 11.47 12.96
C ILE A 93 -2.57 11.47 14.29
N ALA A 94 -2.23 12.65 14.81
CA ALA A 94 -1.42 12.82 16.02
C ALA A 94 -2.08 12.20 17.28
N LYS A 95 -3.42 12.13 17.33
CA LYS A 95 -4.15 11.42 18.40
C LYS A 95 -3.88 9.91 18.41
N GLY A 96 -3.37 9.35 17.31
CA GLY A 96 -2.95 7.95 17.22
C GLY A 96 -4.10 6.93 17.30
N GLY A 97 -3.72 5.68 17.53
CA GLY A 97 -4.63 4.54 17.57
C GLY A 97 -5.07 4.04 16.18
N TRP A 98 -4.42 4.50 15.11
CA TRP A 98 -4.62 4.01 13.76
C TRP A 98 -3.62 2.90 13.46
N ASP A 99 -4.05 1.84 12.78
CA ASP A 99 -3.12 0.85 12.22
C ASP A 99 -2.71 1.25 10.80
N VAL A 100 -3.62 1.88 10.07
CA VAL A 100 -3.44 2.33 8.68
C VAL A 100 -4.02 3.73 8.51
N VAL A 101 -3.33 4.59 7.76
CA VAL A 101 -3.86 5.87 7.29
C VAL A 101 -3.74 5.91 5.77
N VAL A 102 -4.88 6.04 5.09
CA VAL A 102 -5.01 6.14 3.63
C VAL A 102 -5.06 7.62 3.27
N LEU A 103 -4.14 8.06 2.42
CA LEU A 103 -3.92 9.44 1.99
C LEU A 103 -4.20 9.52 0.49
N GLN A 104 -5.32 10.13 0.10
CA GLN A 104 -5.68 10.29 -1.30
C GLN A 104 -5.24 11.66 -1.83
N GLU A 105 -4.61 11.68 -3.01
CA GLU A 105 -4.29 12.91 -3.76
C GLU A 105 -4.93 12.89 -5.15
N ASP A 106 -5.23 14.06 -5.68
CA ASP A 106 -5.65 14.30 -7.05
C ASP A 106 -4.59 15.15 -7.78
N ILE A 107 -3.50 14.50 -8.23
CA ILE A 107 -2.34 15.20 -8.79
C ILE A 107 -2.72 16.17 -9.92
N PRO A 108 -3.58 15.81 -10.91
CA PRO A 108 -3.97 16.73 -11.97
C PRO A 108 -4.53 18.09 -11.51
N GLU A 109 -5.16 18.17 -10.33
CA GLU A 109 -5.68 19.44 -9.76
C GLU A 109 -4.68 20.16 -8.83
N THR A 110 -3.44 19.66 -8.74
CA THR A 110 -2.37 20.27 -7.95
C THR A 110 -1.06 20.25 -8.74
N THR A 111 0.08 20.36 -8.05
CA THR A 111 1.41 20.27 -8.66
C THR A 111 2.16 19.06 -8.10
N MET A 112 3.10 18.54 -8.90
CA MET A 112 3.98 17.44 -8.49
C MET A 112 4.79 17.80 -7.23
N ASP A 113 5.23 19.05 -7.10
CA ASP A 113 6.00 19.51 -5.94
C ASP A 113 5.14 19.63 -4.68
N SER A 114 3.89 20.09 -4.82
CA SER A 114 2.93 20.09 -3.71
C SER A 114 2.63 18.65 -3.26
N PHE A 115 2.32 17.75 -4.20
CA PHE A 115 2.11 16.33 -3.91
C PHE A 115 3.29 15.72 -3.14
N ARG A 116 4.52 15.89 -3.62
CA ARG A 116 5.73 15.35 -2.96
C ARG A 116 5.89 15.94 -1.56
N THR A 117 5.75 17.25 -1.42
CA THR A 117 5.92 17.96 -0.15
C THR A 117 4.94 17.45 0.90
N TYR A 118 3.65 17.48 0.61
CA TYR A 118 2.63 17.11 1.60
C TYR A 118 2.50 15.61 1.78
N SER A 119 2.83 14.79 0.77
CA SER A 119 2.98 13.34 0.96
C SER A 119 4.05 13.04 2.00
N ARG A 120 5.24 13.66 1.93
CA ARG A 120 6.30 13.48 2.93
C ARG A 120 5.82 13.88 4.32
N MET A 121 5.16 15.03 4.43
CA MET A 121 4.69 15.54 5.73
C MET A 121 3.67 14.59 6.36
N PHE A 122 2.67 14.12 5.59
CA PHE A 122 1.70 13.15 6.09
C PHE A 122 2.32 11.79 6.37
N VAL A 123 3.13 11.24 5.47
CA VAL A 123 3.82 9.95 5.66
C VAL A 123 4.65 9.98 6.95
N LYS A 124 5.39 11.07 7.18
CA LYS A 124 6.14 11.28 8.42
C LYS A 124 5.20 11.28 9.64
N ALA A 125 4.17 12.11 9.65
CA ALA A 125 3.22 12.21 10.77
C ALA A 125 2.52 10.87 11.08
N VAL A 126 2.17 10.10 10.04
CA VAL A 126 1.55 8.77 10.19
C VAL A 126 2.53 7.76 10.79
N ARG A 127 3.79 7.76 10.33
CA ARG A 127 4.84 6.87 10.88
C ARG A 127 5.20 7.22 12.32
N GLU A 128 5.20 8.50 12.70
CA GLU A 128 5.50 8.95 14.06
C GLU A 128 4.51 8.39 15.10
N VAL A 129 3.25 8.15 14.72
CA VAL A 129 2.25 7.52 15.60
C VAL A 129 2.20 5.98 15.47
N GLY A 130 3.15 5.39 14.76
CA GLY A 130 3.28 3.93 14.57
C GLY A 130 2.28 3.32 13.58
N ALA A 131 1.56 4.15 12.82
CA ALA A 131 0.62 3.68 11.80
C ALA A 131 1.31 3.48 10.45
N ARG A 132 0.71 2.65 9.58
CA ARG A 132 1.19 2.46 8.21
C ARG A 132 0.52 3.45 7.24
N PRO A 133 1.28 4.33 6.57
CA PRO A 133 0.72 5.18 5.53
C PRO A 133 0.47 4.39 4.24
N ILE A 134 -0.61 4.72 3.55
CA ILE A 134 -0.93 4.26 2.19
C ILE A 134 -1.23 5.50 1.35
N LEU A 135 -0.47 5.71 0.28
CA LEU A 135 -0.78 6.73 -0.73
C LEU A 135 -1.77 6.13 -1.73
N PHE A 136 -2.97 6.70 -1.80
CA PHE A 136 -4.06 6.23 -2.65
C PHE A 136 -4.16 7.09 -3.91
N MET A 137 -3.73 6.48 -5.01
CA MET A 137 -3.54 7.13 -6.30
C MET A 137 -4.88 7.34 -7.03
N ALA A 138 -5.12 8.56 -7.52
CA ALA A 138 -6.18 8.87 -8.49
C ALA A 138 -5.67 8.67 -9.94
N TRP A 139 -6.29 9.33 -10.91
CA TRP A 139 -6.02 9.12 -12.33
C TRP A 139 -5.75 10.43 -13.08
N GLU A 140 -5.31 10.32 -14.34
CA GLU A 140 -5.11 11.46 -15.25
C GLU A 140 -6.45 12.03 -15.73
N TYR A 141 -6.44 13.28 -16.20
CA TYR A 141 -7.59 13.87 -16.87
C TYR A 141 -7.22 14.33 -18.28
N ASP A 142 -7.91 13.77 -19.27
CA ASP A 142 -7.81 14.20 -20.68
C ASP A 142 -8.00 15.71 -20.83
N ARG A 143 -8.90 16.30 -20.04
CA ARG A 143 -9.20 17.74 -20.08
C ARG A 143 -8.01 18.63 -19.69
N LEU A 144 -7.13 18.14 -18.82
CA LEU A 144 -5.99 18.92 -18.31
C LEU A 144 -4.71 18.57 -19.05
N GLY A 145 -4.52 17.30 -19.43
CA GLY A 145 -3.51 16.87 -20.39
C GLY A 145 -2.05 17.13 -20.01
N TRP A 146 -1.76 17.57 -18.78
CA TRP A 146 -0.40 17.96 -18.37
C TRP A 146 0.39 16.85 -17.67
N ILE A 147 -0.27 15.78 -17.24
CA ILE A 147 0.36 14.64 -16.57
C ILE A 147 -0.31 13.34 -16.99
N SER A 148 0.50 12.33 -17.27
CA SER A 148 0.03 10.98 -17.61
C SER A 148 -0.19 10.09 -16.39
N MET A 149 -1.01 9.05 -16.54
CA MET A 149 -1.17 7.95 -15.58
C MET A 149 0.16 7.31 -15.21
N HIS A 150 1.08 7.19 -16.16
CA HIS A 150 2.41 6.65 -15.91
C HIS A 150 3.21 7.53 -14.95
N GLU A 151 3.18 8.84 -15.16
CA GLU A 151 3.87 9.81 -14.30
C GLU A 151 3.25 9.87 -12.91
N ILE A 152 1.91 9.83 -12.80
CA ILE A 152 1.19 9.74 -11.53
C ILE A 152 1.62 8.47 -10.77
N ALA A 153 1.58 7.31 -11.43
CA ALA A 153 1.96 6.04 -10.80
C ALA A 153 3.43 6.01 -10.38
N LYS A 154 4.32 6.56 -11.22
CA LYS A 154 5.73 6.68 -10.89
C LYS A 154 5.93 7.57 -9.65
N ALA A 155 5.26 8.72 -9.58
CA ALA A 155 5.36 9.62 -8.44
C ALA A 155 4.92 8.95 -7.13
N HIS A 156 3.80 8.20 -7.15
CA HIS A 156 3.34 7.45 -5.98
C HIS A 156 4.31 6.34 -5.57
N LYS A 157 4.86 5.61 -6.54
CA LYS A 157 5.86 4.57 -6.29
C LYS A 157 7.13 5.14 -5.69
N ASP A 158 7.63 6.26 -6.21
CA ASP A 158 8.81 6.94 -5.66
C ASP A 158 8.52 7.40 -4.23
N MET A 159 7.36 8.01 -3.97
CA MET A 159 6.99 8.44 -2.62
C MET A 159 6.80 7.28 -1.63
N SER A 160 6.45 6.09 -2.09
CA SER A 160 6.31 4.91 -1.21
C SER A 160 7.63 4.39 -0.65
N ARG A 161 8.77 4.81 -1.24
CA ARG A 161 10.13 4.37 -0.87
C ARG A 161 10.85 5.32 0.07
N GLU A 162 10.34 6.53 0.20
CA GLU A 162 10.79 7.52 1.19
C GLU A 162 10.18 7.21 2.56
#